data_AF-A0A9E3TP83-F1
#
_entry.id   AF-A0A9E3TP83-F1
#
_cell.length_a   1.000
_cell.length_b   1.000
_cell.length_c   1.000
_cell.angle_alpha   90.00
_cell.angle_beta   90.00
_cell.angle_gamma   90.00
#
_symmetry.space_group_name_H-M   'P 1'
#
loop_
_entity.id
_entity.type
_entity.pdbx_description
1 polymer ?
#
loop_
_entity_poly.entity_id
_entity_poly.type
_entity_poly.pdbx_seq_one_letter_code
_entity_poly.pdbx_strand_id
1 'polypeptide(L)'
;MNVTLRDQLRQLRLSGLSEALDARLREAKTSKLDYTEFLEIILQDELEVRRDRQIARRTKAAAFRDQKSLDDFDFQFNTSVKRKVVYDLSAGDFVHKHHNVIFIGPPGVGKSHLVQSIGGQLIRNGLTVYYRSIFDCVRDFLHSEALDNHDRILNRYLKPDLLILDDMGMKQLPKKSGEFLFEIIMRRHELRSTMMTSNRPLEEWGKLMGDVPAATAILDRFLQSATVIQITGRSYRLQGQSADKSTPSKSKSDKASTGK
;
A
#
# COMPACT_ATOMS: atom_id res chain seq x y z
N MET A 1 -13.54 38.13 19.87
CA MET A 1 -13.79 36.87 19.15
C MET A 1 -15.06 36.26 19.71
N ASN A 2 -16.06 35.92 18.88
CA ASN A 2 -17.38 35.53 19.38
C ASN A 2 -17.31 34.10 19.96
N VAL A 3 -17.36 33.96 21.28
CA VAL A 3 -17.22 32.67 22.00
C VAL A 3 -18.28 31.66 21.53
N THR A 4 -19.49 32.17 21.26
CA THR A 4 -20.63 31.43 20.70
C THR A 4 -20.30 30.75 19.37
N LEU A 5 -19.54 31.40 18.47
CA LEU A 5 -19.23 30.85 17.16
C LEU A 5 -18.25 29.65 17.27
N ARG A 6 -17.22 29.76 18.12
CA ARG A 6 -16.29 28.63 18.35
C ARG A 6 -17.01 27.42 18.95
N ASP A 7 -17.93 27.65 19.87
CA ASP A 7 -18.71 26.56 20.49
C ASP A 7 -19.67 25.90 19.49
N GLN A 8 -20.32 26.68 18.62
CA GLN A 8 -21.14 26.17 17.52
C GLN A 8 -20.32 25.33 16.52
N LEU A 9 -19.13 25.79 16.13
CA LEU A 9 -18.24 25.04 15.23
C LEU A 9 -17.82 23.70 15.85
N ARG A 10 -17.57 23.65 17.16
CA ARG A 10 -17.29 22.40 17.87
C ARG A 10 -18.48 21.45 17.88
N GLN A 11 -19.68 21.96 18.16
CA GLN A 11 -20.91 21.13 18.15
C GLN A 11 -21.18 20.53 16.76
N LEU A 12 -20.91 21.29 15.70
CA LEU A 12 -21.05 20.84 14.31
C LEU A 12 -19.86 19.99 13.81
N ARG A 13 -18.84 19.77 14.64
CA ARG A 13 -17.60 19.05 14.30
C ARG A 13 -16.88 19.66 13.08
N LEU A 14 -16.84 20.98 13.02
CA LEU A 14 -16.16 21.78 12.00
C LEU A 14 -14.77 22.20 12.50
N SER A 15 -13.91 21.21 12.75
CA SER A 15 -12.60 21.45 13.38
C SER A 15 -11.60 22.16 12.47
N GLY A 16 -11.61 21.87 11.17
CA GLY A 16 -10.73 22.55 10.20
C GLY A 16 -11.08 24.03 10.11
N LEU A 17 -12.38 24.33 10.00
CA LEU A 17 -12.84 25.71 10.08
C LEU A 17 -12.49 26.35 11.43
N SER A 18 -12.71 25.67 12.55
CA SER A 18 -12.38 26.22 13.87
C SER A 18 -10.90 26.61 14.02
N GLU A 19 -9.98 25.90 13.36
CA GLU A 19 -8.54 26.17 13.38
C GLU A 19 -8.17 27.31 12.40
N ALA A 20 -8.78 27.34 11.21
CA ALA A 20 -8.47 28.32 10.16
C ALA A 20 -9.27 29.64 10.24
N LEU A 21 -10.34 29.70 11.06
CA LEU A 21 -11.31 30.80 11.09
C LEU A 21 -10.66 32.19 11.22
N ASP A 22 -9.71 32.35 12.16
CA ASP A 22 -9.07 33.64 12.41
C ASP A 22 -8.16 34.09 11.25
N ALA A 23 -7.60 33.16 10.49
CA ALA A 23 -6.86 33.46 9.27
C ALA A 23 -7.82 33.86 8.15
N ARG A 24 -8.88 33.07 7.91
CA ARG A 24 -9.87 33.34 6.85
C ARG A 24 -10.66 34.62 7.07
N LEU A 25 -11.01 34.97 8.31
CA LEU A 25 -11.67 36.24 8.63
C LEU A 25 -10.78 37.46 8.33
N ARG A 26 -9.46 37.34 8.47
CA ARG A 26 -8.52 38.40 8.09
C ARG A 26 -8.36 38.49 6.58
N GLU A 27 -8.25 37.34 5.92
CA GLU A 27 -8.19 37.25 4.46
C GLU A 27 -9.43 37.85 3.80
N ALA A 28 -10.64 37.53 4.28
CA ALA A 28 -11.89 38.09 3.77
C ALA A 28 -11.94 39.62 3.87
N LYS A 29 -11.41 40.19 4.95
CA LYS A 29 -11.33 41.65 5.13
C LYS A 29 -10.33 42.30 4.18
N THR A 30 -9.17 41.69 4.00
CA THR A 30 -8.09 42.23 3.15
C THR A 30 -8.41 42.10 1.67
N SER A 31 -8.86 40.91 1.25
CA SER A 31 -9.16 40.58 -0.15
C SER A 31 -10.56 41.01 -0.59
N LYS A 32 -11.39 41.56 0.32
CA LYS A 32 -12.79 41.98 0.09
C LYS A 32 -13.63 40.88 -0.58
N LEU A 33 -13.51 39.65 -0.05
CA LEU A 33 -14.28 38.51 -0.56
C LEU A 33 -15.78 38.75 -0.39
N ASP A 34 -16.55 38.33 -1.38
CA ASP A 34 -18.00 38.26 -1.24
C ASP A 34 -18.40 37.18 -0.20
N TYR A 35 -19.62 37.28 0.34
CA TYR A 35 -20.14 36.30 1.29
C TYR A 35 -20.11 34.88 0.73
N THR A 36 -20.40 34.73 -0.56
CA THR A 36 -20.38 33.42 -1.24
C THR A 36 -18.97 32.85 -1.29
N GLU A 37 -18.00 33.64 -1.71
CA GLU A 37 -16.59 33.25 -1.81
C GLU A 37 -16.01 32.91 -0.43
N PHE A 38 -16.36 33.69 0.59
CA PHE A 38 -15.95 33.41 1.95
C PHE A 38 -16.52 32.08 2.46
N LEU A 39 -17.82 31.83 2.23
CA LEU A 39 -18.46 30.57 2.62
C LEU A 39 -17.83 29.37 1.89
N GLU A 40 -17.52 29.51 0.60
CA GLU A 40 -16.88 28.46 -0.19
C GLU A 40 -15.50 28.09 0.38
N ILE A 41 -14.65 29.09 0.66
CA ILE A 41 -13.29 28.86 1.18
C ILE A 41 -13.30 28.20 2.55
N ILE A 42 -14.17 28.65 3.48
CA ILE A 42 -14.21 28.06 4.82
C ILE A 42 -14.74 26.63 4.83
N LEU A 43 -15.66 26.30 3.91
CA LEU A 43 -16.17 24.94 3.76
C LEU A 43 -15.12 24.05 3.09
N GLN A 44 -14.36 24.59 2.14
CA GLN A 44 -13.25 23.90 1.50
C GLN A 44 -12.16 23.50 2.52
N ASP A 45 -11.79 24.40 3.43
CA ASP A 45 -10.85 24.09 4.53
C ASP A 45 -11.31 22.89 5.38
N GLU A 46 -12.60 22.87 5.73
CA GLU A 46 -13.16 21.75 6.50
C GLU A 46 -13.18 20.44 5.69
N LEU A 47 -13.54 20.50 4.41
CA LEU A 47 -13.54 19.34 3.53
C LEU A 47 -12.13 18.76 3.37
N GLU A 48 -11.11 19.61 3.23
CA GLU A 48 -9.71 19.21 3.13
C GLU A 48 -9.24 18.51 4.41
N VAL A 49 -9.50 19.10 5.58
CA VAL A 49 -9.16 18.48 6.87
C VAL A 49 -9.86 17.13 7.06
N ARG A 50 -11.14 17.01 6.66
CA ARG A 50 -11.88 15.74 6.71
C ARG A 50 -11.30 14.70 5.77
N ARG A 51 -10.96 15.10 4.54
CA ARG A 51 -10.35 14.22 3.54
C ARG A 51 -8.99 13.71 4.03
N ASP A 52 -8.15 14.58 4.56
CA ASP A 52 -6.82 14.23 5.05
C ASP A 52 -6.89 13.28 6.25
N ARG A 53 -7.82 13.52 7.19
CA ARG A 53 -8.09 12.59 8.30
C ARG A 53 -8.60 11.24 7.81
N GLN A 54 -9.46 11.21 6.79
CA GLN A 54 -9.97 9.97 6.21
C GLN A 54 -8.83 9.17 5.55
N ILE A 55 -7.96 9.83 4.78
CA ILE A 55 -6.76 9.24 4.18
C ILE A 55 -5.86 8.69 5.28
N ALA A 56 -5.50 9.49 6.29
CA ALA A 56 -4.63 9.06 7.39
C ALA A 56 -5.18 7.83 8.12
N ARG A 57 -6.50 7.81 8.39
CA ARG A 57 -7.17 6.66 9.02
C ARG A 57 -7.10 5.41 8.14
N ARG A 58 -7.37 5.53 6.84
CA ARG A 58 -7.30 4.41 5.88
C ARG A 58 -5.87 3.92 5.70
N THR A 59 -4.89 4.81 5.59
CA THR A 59 -3.46 4.46 5.51
C THR A 59 -3.02 3.68 6.74
N LYS A 60 -3.45 4.09 7.95
CA LYS A 60 -3.17 3.33 9.18
C LYS A 60 -3.85 1.96 9.16
N ALA A 61 -5.11 1.88 8.72
CA ALA A 61 -5.85 0.63 8.62
C ALA A 61 -5.27 -0.33 7.57
N ALA A 62 -4.62 0.19 6.52
CA ALA A 62 -4.02 -0.61 5.47
C ALA A 62 -2.82 -1.42 5.93
N ALA A 63 -2.18 -1.06 7.04
CA ALA A 63 -1.09 -1.82 7.65
C ALA A 63 0.07 -2.13 6.69
N PHE A 64 0.40 -1.18 5.79
CA PHE A 64 1.57 -1.27 4.92
C PHE A 64 2.85 -1.51 5.74
N ARG A 65 3.77 -2.31 5.20
CA ARG A 65 5.08 -2.53 5.80
C ARG A 65 5.89 -1.24 5.82
N ASP A 66 5.92 -0.56 4.67
CA ASP A 66 6.61 0.71 4.47
C ASP A 66 5.69 1.68 3.71
N GLN A 67 5.75 2.97 4.04
CA GLN A 67 5.08 4.00 3.24
C GLN A 67 5.94 4.33 2.01
N LYS A 68 5.62 3.71 0.87
CA LYS A 68 6.30 3.94 -0.41
C LYS A 68 5.43 4.78 -1.34
N SER A 69 5.98 5.80 -2.00
CA SER A 69 5.30 6.53 -3.07
C SER A 69 5.64 5.96 -4.45
N LEU A 70 4.80 6.26 -5.44
CA LEU A 70 5.13 6.01 -6.85
C LEU A 70 6.28 6.90 -7.32
N ASP A 71 6.41 8.09 -6.74
CA ASP A 71 7.48 9.05 -7.05
C ASP A 71 8.86 8.52 -6.65
N ASP A 72 8.91 7.68 -5.61
CA ASP A 72 10.13 7.04 -5.14
C ASP A 72 10.59 5.88 -6.04
N PHE A 73 9.77 5.48 -7.04
CA PHE A 73 10.06 4.36 -7.92
C PHE A 73 10.80 4.82 -9.19
N ASP A 74 12.07 4.42 -9.32
CA ASP A 74 12.86 4.73 -10.49
C ASP A 74 12.56 3.79 -11.68
N PHE A 75 11.62 4.17 -12.54
CA PHE A 75 11.32 3.42 -13.76
C PHE A 75 12.47 3.38 -14.79
N GLN A 76 13.50 4.24 -14.68
CA GLN A 76 14.68 4.14 -15.56
C GLN A 76 15.56 2.96 -15.15
N PHE A 77 15.64 2.66 -13.86
CA PHE A 77 16.38 1.51 -13.37
C PHE A 77 15.70 0.18 -13.75
N ASN A 78 14.37 0.11 -13.69
CA ASN A 78 13.62 -1.08 -14.11
C ASN A 78 12.70 -0.80 -15.30
N THR A 79 13.27 -0.87 -16.51
CA THR A 79 12.58 -0.64 -17.77
C THR A 79 11.55 -1.71 -18.13
N SER A 80 11.56 -2.87 -17.47
CA SER A 80 10.54 -3.91 -17.69
C SER A 80 9.16 -3.47 -17.19
N VAL A 81 9.12 -2.55 -16.21
CA VAL A 81 7.89 -2.02 -15.65
C VAL A 81 7.41 -0.85 -16.51
N LYS A 82 6.36 -1.10 -17.30
CA LYS A 82 5.73 -0.05 -18.11
C LYS A 82 5.01 0.95 -17.20
N ARG A 83 5.47 2.22 -17.21
CA ARG A 83 4.83 3.33 -16.47
C ARG A 83 3.33 3.36 -16.64
N LYS A 84 2.85 3.26 -17.90
CA LYS A 84 1.42 3.27 -18.24
C LYS A 84 0.63 2.26 -17.41
N VAL A 85 1.09 1.00 -17.33
CA VAL A 85 0.40 -0.06 -16.57
C VAL A 85 0.32 0.30 -15.09
N VAL A 86 1.38 0.83 -14.50
CA VAL A 86 1.39 1.22 -13.08
C VAL A 86 0.43 2.38 -12.81
N TYR A 87 0.38 3.39 -13.69
CA TYR A 87 -0.56 4.51 -13.56
C TYR A 87 -2.01 4.07 -13.78
N ASP A 88 -2.27 3.20 -14.76
CA ASP A 88 -3.61 2.64 -15.01
C ASP A 88 -4.11 1.86 -13.76
N LEU A 89 -3.23 1.07 -13.13
CA LEU A 89 -3.54 0.40 -11.86
C LEU A 89 -3.77 1.40 -10.73
N SER A 90 -2.99 2.48 -10.68
CA SER A 90 -3.12 3.52 -9.66
C SER A 90 -4.39 4.36 -9.81
N ALA A 91 -5.00 4.38 -10.99
CA ALA A 91 -6.31 5.00 -11.21
C ALA A 91 -7.43 4.20 -10.50
N GLY A 92 -7.31 2.88 -10.46
CA GLY A 92 -8.17 2.01 -9.66
C GLY A 92 -9.33 1.34 -10.38
N ASP A 93 -9.46 1.51 -11.70
CA ASP A 93 -10.51 0.88 -12.51
C ASP A 93 -10.62 -0.64 -12.29
N PHE A 94 -9.48 -1.30 -12.11
CA PHE A 94 -9.43 -2.74 -11.87
C PHE A 94 -10.11 -3.14 -10.55
N VAL A 95 -10.08 -2.28 -9.53
CA VAL A 95 -10.74 -2.51 -8.23
C VAL A 95 -12.26 -2.45 -8.38
N HIS A 96 -12.74 -1.45 -9.13
CA HIS A 96 -14.16 -1.29 -9.43
C HIS A 96 -14.72 -2.44 -10.27
N LYS A 97 -13.90 -3.04 -11.13
CA LYS A 97 -14.26 -4.21 -11.95
C LYS A 97 -14.05 -5.55 -11.23
N HIS A 98 -13.68 -5.54 -9.95
CA HIS A 98 -13.34 -6.73 -9.17
C HIS A 98 -12.28 -7.62 -9.84
N HIS A 99 -11.37 -6.99 -10.57
CA HIS A 99 -10.28 -7.65 -11.28
C HIS A 99 -9.07 -7.77 -10.35
N ASN A 100 -8.33 -8.86 -10.47
CA ASN A 100 -7.14 -9.16 -9.68
C ASN A 100 -5.87 -8.73 -10.41
N VAL A 101 -4.76 -8.64 -9.68
CA VAL A 101 -3.45 -8.31 -10.25
C VAL A 101 -2.39 -9.15 -9.58
N ILE A 102 -1.45 -9.70 -10.34
CA ILE A 102 -0.30 -10.40 -9.77
C ILE A 102 1.01 -9.94 -10.40
N PHE A 103 1.95 -9.55 -9.55
CA PHE A 103 3.32 -9.20 -9.95
C PHE A 103 4.23 -10.41 -9.74
N ILE A 104 4.89 -10.86 -10.80
CA ILE A 104 5.79 -12.03 -10.76
C ILE A 104 7.19 -11.58 -11.17
N GLY A 105 8.21 -12.01 -10.43
CA GLY A 105 9.60 -11.69 -10.79
C GLY A 105 10.59 -12.01 -9.68
N PRO A 106 11.90 -11.93 -9.92
CA PRO A 106 12.90 -12.25 -8.92
C PRO A 106 12.88 -11.27 -7.73
N PRO A 107 13.48 -11.63 -6.58
CA PRO A 107 13.56 -10.73 -5.43
C PRO A 107 14.28 -9.42 -5.75
N GLY A 108 13.82 -8.32 -5.17
CA GLY A 108 14.49 -7.02 -5.27
C GLY A 108 14.22 -6.21 -6.53
N VAL A 109 13.35 -6.65 -7.44
CA VAL A 109 12.96 -5.89 -8.66
C VAL A 109 11.89 -4.82 -8.43
N GLY A 110 11.42 -4.64 -7.19
CA GLY A 110 10.47 -3.58 -6.82
C GLY A 110 8.99 -3.98 -6.71
N LYS A 111 8.64 -5.28 -6.77
CA LYS A 111 7.23 -5.75 -6.65
C LYS A 111 6.52 -5.22 -5.41
N SER A 112 7.12 -5.42 -4.23
CA SER A 112 6.56 -4.95 -2.94
C SER A 112 6.46 -3.43 -2.84
N HIS A 113 7.34 -2.69 -3.54
CA HIS A 113 7.25 -1.23 -3.63
C HIS A 113 6.02 -0.84 -4.45
N LEU A 114 5.88 -1.41 -5.65
CA LEU A 114 4.79 -1.10 -6.57
C LEU A 114 3.41 -1.40 -5.97
N VAL A 115 3.22 -2.56 -5.35
CA VAL A 115 1.90 -2.89 -4.77
C VAL A 115 1.53 -1.97 -3.61
N GLN A 116 2.49 -1.58 -2.77
CA GLN A 116 2.26 -0.67 -1.66
C GLN A 116 2.02 0.76 -2.14
N SER A 117 2.76 1.23 -3.16
CA SER A 117 2.60 2.57 -3.70
C SER A 117 1.28 2.72 -4.48
N ILE A 118 0.89 1.71 -5.27
CA ILE A 118 -0.44 1.64 -5.89
C ILE A 118 -1.52 1.64 -4.79
N GLY A 119 -1.37 0.79 -3.76
CA GLY A 119 -2.30 0.76 -2.63
C GLY A 119 -2.44 2.12 -1.94
N GLY A 120 -1.33 2.82 -1.71
CA GLY A 120 -1.33 4.18 -1.16
C GLY A 120 -2.08 5.18 -2.04
N GLN A 121 -1.91 5.10 -3.36
CA GLN A 121 -2.65 5.96 -4.29
C GLN A 121 -4.15 5.66 -4.30
N LEU A 122 -4.54 4.39 -4.25
CA LEU A 122 -5.95 3.99 -4.18
C LEU A 122 -6.63 4.46 -2.90
N ILE A 123 -5.91 4.53 -1.77
CA ILE A 123 -6.42 5.14 -0.55
C ILE A 123 -6.73 6.63 -0.74
N ARG A 124 -5.85 7.36 -1.44
CA ARG A 124 -6.07 8.77 -1.80
C ARG A 124 -7.28 8.94 -2.74
N ASN A 125 -7.53 7.95 -3.60
CA ASN A 125 -8.72 7.90 -4.46
C ASN A 125 -10.00 7.47 -3.71
N GLY A 126 -9.94 7.28 -2.39
CA GLY A 126 -11.11 7.00 -1.57
C GLY A 126 -11.38 5.52 -1.30
N LEU A 127 -10.55 4.61 -1.77
CA LEU A 127 -10.70 3.17 -1.57
C LEU A 127 -10.10 2.70 -0.24
N THR A 128 -10.58 1.58 0.26
CA THR A 128 -10.03 0.87 1.41
C THR A 128 -9.08 -0.22 0.92
N VAL A 129 -7.88 -0.24 1.49
CA VAL A 129 -6.82 -1.20 1.15
C VAL A 129 -6.38 -1.90 2.42
N TYR A 130 -6.01 -3.18 2.32
CA TYR A 130 -5.34 -3.90 3.40
C TYR A 130 -4.16 -4.67 2.84
N TYR A 131 -2.98 -4.47 3.43
CA TYR A 131 -1.74 -5.11 3.06
C TYR A 131 -1.34 -6.12 4.14
N ARG A 132 -0.96 -7.32 3.70
CA ARG A 132 -0.25 -8.30 4.53
C ARG A 132 0.76 -9.08 3.71
N SER A 133 1.85 -9.49 4.34
CA SER A 133 2.67 -10.56 3.77
C SER A 133 1.91 -11.88 3.85
N ILE A 134 2.16 -12.80 2.92
CA ILE A 134 1.54 -14.12 2.93
C ILE A 134 1.83 -14.88 4.24
N PHE A 135 3.01 -14.67 4.83
CA PHE A 135 3.42 -15.31 6.08
C PHE A 135 2.68 -14.73 7.29
N ASP A 136 2.46 -13.42 7.31
CA ASP A 136 1.68 -12.77 8.39
C ASP A 136 0.20 -13.09 8.24
N CYS A 137 -0.30 -13.23 7.00
CA CYS A 137 -1.64 -13.72 6.74
C CYS A 137 -1.85 -15.10 7.37
N VAL A 138 -1.03 -16.09 7.02
CA VAL A 138 -1.10 -17.43 7.62
C VAL A 138 -0.95 -17.37 9.14
N ARG A 139 -0.04 -16.54 9.65
CA ARG A 139 0.16 -16.39 11.09
C ARG A 139 -1.08 -15.87 11.80
N ASP A 140 -1.77 -14.90 11.23
CA ASP A 140 -3.00 -14.35 11.81
C ASP A 140 -4.04 -15.48 12.01
N PHE A 141 -4.19 -16.41 11.05
CA PHE A 141 -5.12 -17.54 11.15
C PHE A 141 -4.63 -18.71 12.03
N LEU A 142 -3.32 -18.97 12.08
CA LEU A 142 -2.79 -20.05 12.94
C LEU A 142 -2.98 -19.77 14.43
N HIS A 143 -3.07 -18.50 14.84
CA HIS A 143 -3.26 -18.11 16.24
C HIS A 143 -4.73 -18.02 16.66
N SER A 144 -5.69 -18.31 15.77
CA SER A 144 -7.12 -18.39 16.13
C SER A 144 -7.49 -19.83 16.49
N GLU A 145 -7.40 -20.16 17.78
CA GLU A 145 -7.87 -21.46 18.30
C GLU A 145 -9.40 -21.50 18.53
N ALA A 146 -10.08 -20.36 18.59
CA ALA A 146 -11.53 -20.24 18.76
C ALA A 146 -12.24 -19.79 17.47
N LEU A 147 -13.39 -20.39 17.15
CA LEU A 147 -14.18 -20.12 15.94
C LEU A 147 -14.59 -18.64 15.80
N ASP A 148 -15.03 -17.99 16.88
CA ASP A 148 -15.41 -16.56 16.87
C ASP A 148 -14.24 -15.64 16.48
N ASN A 149 -13.01 -16.08 16.74
CA ASN A 149 -11.81 -15.33 16.36
C ASN A 149 -11.50 -15.49 14.87
N HIS A 150 -11.78 -16.66 14.28
CA HIS A 150 -11.57 -16.94 12.85
C HIS A 150 -12.38 -15.99 11.97
N ASP A 151 -13.69 -15.87 12.22
CA ASP A 151 -14.57 -15.00 11.43
C ASP A 151 -14.18 -13.52 11.55
N ARG A 152 -13.75 -13.10 12.74
CA ARG A 152 -13.26 -11.73 12.96
C ARG A 152 -11.98 -11.45 12.15
N ILE A 153 -11.06 -12.41 12.13
CA ILE A 153 -9.81 -12.29 11.35
C ILE A 153 -10.13 -12.31 9.88
N LEU A 154 -10.92 -13.27 9.41
CA LEU A 154 -11.33 -13.40 8.01
C LEU A 154 -11.99 -12.12 7.50
N ASN A 155 -12.90 -11.52 8.27
CA ASN A 155 -13.52 -10.24 7.93
C ASN A 155 -12.53 -9.10 7.69
N ARG A 156 -11.34 -9.13 8.30
CA ARG A 156 -10.28 -8.14 8.04
C ARG A 156 -9.72 -8.28 6.62
N TYR A 157 -9.67 -9.50 6.09
CA TYR A 157 -9.22 -9.80 4.73
C TYR A 157 -10.33 -9.63 3.69
N LEU A 158 -11.60 -9.80 4.06
CA LEU A 158 -12.73 -9.73 3.11
C LEU A 158 -13.31 -8.31 2.90
N LYS A 159 -13.34 -7.48 3.94
CA LYS A 159 -13.98 -6.15 3.87
C LYS A 159 -13.30 -5.11 2.96
N PRO A 160 -11.95 -5.03 2.87
CA PRO A 160 -11.28 -4.02 2.07
C PRO A 160 -11.62 -4.13 0.59
N ASP A 161 -11.74 -2.99 -0.09
CA ASP A 161 -11.95 -2.91 -1.55
C ASP A 161 -10.81 -3.62 -2.29
N LEU A 162 -9.57 -3.41 -1.82
CA LEU A 162 -8.37 -4.11 -2.30
C LEU A 162 -7.66 -4.83 -1.14
N LEU A 163 -7.41 -6.12 -1.32
CA LEU A 163 -6.49 -6.89 -0.48
C LEU A 163 -5.15 -7.05 -1.21
N ILE A 164 -4.04 -6.75 -0.55
CA ILE A 164 -2.69 -6.98 -1.06
C ILE A 164 -2.03 -8.11 -0.25
N LEU A 165 -1.69 -9.21 -0.92
CA LEU A 165 -0.93 -10.33 -0.35
C LEU A 165 0.47 -10.37 -0.96
N ASP A 166 1.47 -10.01 -0.17
CA ASP A 166 2.85 -9.82 -0.63
C ASP A 166 3.78 -10.99 -0.26
N ASP A 167 4.93 -11.07 -0.93
CA ASP A 167 6.04 -12.00 -0.65
C ASP A 167 5.77 -13.50 -0.89
N MET A 168 4.85 -13.87 -1.79
CA MET A 168 4.67 -15.28 -2.14
C MET A 168 5.95 -15.87 -2.76
N GLY A 169 6.25 -17.13 -2.45
CA GLY A 169 7.39 -17.86 -3.02
C GLY A 169 8.76 -17.58 -2.41
N MET A 170 8.85 -16.82 -1.31
CA MET A 170 10.10 -16.60 -0.57
C MET A 170 10.53 -17.82 0.27
N LYS A 171 9.57 -18.54 0.86
CA LYS A 171 9.76 -19.73 1.70
C LYS A 171 8.55 -20.65 1.52
N GLN A 172 8.70 -21.92 1.92
CA GLN A 172 7.55 -22.81 2.03
C GLN A 172 6.61 -22.29 3.12
N LEU A 173 5.32 -22.44 2.87
CA LEU A 173 4.30 -22.05 3.83
C LEU A 173 4.07 -23.18 4.86
N PRO A 174 3.65 -22.84 6.09
CA PRO A 174 3.21 -23.84 7.06
C PRO A 174 2.11 -24.75 6.51
N LYS A 175 1.90 -25.93 7.12
CA LYS A 175 0.76 -26.79 6.82
C LYS A 175 -0.57 -26.02 7.03
N LYS A 176 -1.62 -26.38 6.29
CA LYS A 176 -2.94 -25.71 6.26
C LYS A 176 -2.96 -24.29 5.70
N SER A 177 -1.82 -23.71 5.30
CA SER A 177 -1.79 -22.37 4.69
C SER A 177 -2.64 -22.27 3.42
N GLY A 178 -2.67 -23.34 2.63
CA GLY A 178 -3.50 -23.42 1.43
C GLY A 178 -4.98 -23.25 1.72
N GLU A 179 -5.49 -23.81 2.82
CA GLU A 179 -6.91 -23.72 3.22
C GLU A 179 -7.30 -22.27 3.52
N PHE A 180 -6.49 -21.55 4.29
CA PHE A 180 -6.76 -20.14 4.63
C PHE A 180 -6.71 -19.24 3.40
N LEU A 181 -5.71 -19.42 2.55
CA LEU A 181 -5.60 -18.64 1.32
C LEU A 181 -6.73 -18.96 0.36
N PHE A 182 -7.10 -20.23 0.24
CA PHE A 182 -8.25 -20.65 -0.56
C PHE A 182 -9.53 -19.98 -0.08
N GLU A 183 -9.82 -19.99 1.21
CA GLU A 183 -11.01 -19.36 1.77
C GLU A 183 -11.07 -17.84 1.46
N ILE A 184 -9.94 -17.13 1.61
CA ILE A 184 -9.87 -15.70 1.29
C ILE A 184 -10.14 -15.45 -0.21
N ILE A 185 -9.43 -16.17 -1.09
CA ILE A 185 -9.56 -15.97 -2.54
C ILE A 185 -10.96 -16.34 -3.02
N MET A 186 -11.50 -17.46 -2.54
CA MET A 186 -12.87 -17.90 -2.80
C MET A 186 -13.90 -16.84 -2.45
N ARG A 187 -13.87 -16.31 -1.21
CA ARG A 187 -14.88 -15.37 -0.73
C ARG A 187 -14.72 -13.96 -1.30
N ARG A 188 -13.59 -13.65 -1.92
CA ARG A 188 -13.37 -12.38 -2.63
C ARG A 188 -13.63 -12.49 -4.13
N HIS A 189 -13.62 -13.69 -4.70
CA HIS A 189 -13.82 -13.93 -6.13
C HIS A 189 -15.08 -13.22 -6.64
N GLU A 190 -14.95 -12.45 -7.73
CA GLU A 190 -16.01 -11.65 -8.37
C GLU A 190 -16.69 -10.59 -7.48
N LEU A 191 -16.27 -10.43 -6.21
CA LEU A 191 -16.85 -9.49 -5.27
C LEU A 191 -15.89 -8.35 -4.91
N ARG A 192 -14.58 -8.65 -4.83
CA ARG A 192 -13.55 -7.71 -4.41
C ARG A 192 -12.20 -8.07 -5.03
N SER A 193 -11.39 -7.07 -5.34
CA SER A 193 -10.09 -7.28 -5.98
C SER A 193 -9.02 -7.72 -5.00
N THR A 194 -8.13 -8.59 -5.48
CA THR A 194 -6.94 -9.03 -4.77
C THR A 194 -5.70 -8.79 -5.62
N MET A 195 -4.68 -8.18 -5.02
CA MET A 195 -3.37 -7.97 -5.63
C MET A 195 -2.33 -8.83 -4.92
N MET A 196 -1.49 -9.53 -5.68
CA MET A 196 -0.48 -10.43 -5.13
C MET A 196 0.91 -10.14 -5.70
N THR A 197 1.95 -10.50 -4.96
CA THR A 197 3.30 -10.61 -5.52
C THR A 197 3.84 -12.02 -5.35
N SER A 198 4.61 -12.49 -6.33
CA SER A 198 5.30 -13.77 -6.27
C SER A 198 6.75 -13.67 -6.73
N ASN A 199 7.63 -14.33 -5.98
CA ASN A 199 9.04 -14.51 -6.32
C ASN A 199 9.30 -15.77 -7.13
N ARG A 200 8.25 -16.56 -7.41
CA ARG A 200 8.33 -17.79 -8.22
C ARG A 200 7.25 -17.82 -9.30
N PRO A 201 7.44 -18.61 -10.36
CA PRO A 201 6.38 -18.91 -11.32
C PRO A 201 5.14 -19.50 -10.62
N LEU A 202 3.96 -19.32 -11.23
CA LEU A 202 2.69 -19.78 -10.63
C LEU A 202 2.62 -21.30 -10.54
N GLU A 203 3.27 -21.99 -11.47
CA GLU A 203 3.38 -23.44 -11.55
C GLU A 203 4.05 -24.04 -10.31
N GLU A 204 4.91 -23.26 -9.62
CA GLU A 204 5.59 -23.70 -8.40
C GLU A 204 4.73 -23.55 -7.13
N TRP A 205 3.54 -22.94 -7.20
CA TRP A 205 2.73 -22.67 -6.03
C TRP A 205 2.26 -23.93 -5.29
N GLY A 206 1.98 -25.01 -6.03
CA GLY A 206 1.65 -26.30 -5.43
C GLY A 206 2.76 -26.82 -4.51
N LYS A 207 4.02 -26.70 -4.95
CA LYS A 207 5.20 -27.08 -4.16
C LYS A 207 5.42 -26.13 -2.97
N LEU A 208 5.12 -24.84 -3.13
CA LEU A 208 5.28 -23.84 -2.07
C LEU A 208 4.25 -23.99 -0.94
N MET A 209 3.02 -24.37 -1.28
CA MET A 209 1.95 -24.62 -0.32
C MET A 209 1.98 -26.04 0.27
N GLY A 210 2.64 -26.99 -0.41
CA GLY A 210 2.61 -28.40 -0.02
C GLY A 210 1.27 -29.08 -0.29
N ASP A 211 0.44 -28.46 -1.13
CA ASP A 211 -0.90 -28.91 -1.51
C ASP A 211 -1.18 -28.45 -2.95
N VAL A 212 -0.98 -29.37 -3.90
CA VAL A 212 -1.16 -29.09 -5.32
C VAL A 212 -2.64 -28.85 -5.67
N PRO A 213 -3.61 -29.69 -5.22
CA PRO A 213 -5.03 -29.43 -5.44
C PRO A 213 -5.48 -28.04 -4.95
N ALA A 214 -5.13 -27.65 -3.73
CA ALA A 214 -5.50 -26.33 -3.21
C ALA A 214 -4.86 -25.21 -4.04
N ALA A 215 -3.59 -25.35 -4.42
CA ALA A 215 -2.91 -24.37 -5.25
C ALA A 215 -3.59 -24.18 -6.62
N THR A 216 -3.95 -25.27 -7.28
CA THR A 216 -4.67 -25.25 -8.56
C THR A 216 -6.03 -24.56 -8.40
N ALA A 217 -6.78 -24.90 -7.34
CA ALA A 217 -8.10 -24.31 -7.08
C ALA A 217 -8.04 -22.80 -6.76
N ILE A 218 -6.97 -22.34 -6.10
CA ILE A 218 -6.68 -20.92 -5.85
C ILE A 218 -6.36 -20.21 -7.16
N LEU A 219 -5.42 -20.76 -7.94
CA LEU A 219 -4.95 -20.13 -9.17
C LEU A 219 -6.07 -20.04 -10.21
N ASP A 220 -6.88 -21.09 -10.37
CA ASP A 220 -8.03 -21.11 -11.28
C ASP A 220 -8.95 -19.90 -11.06
N ARG A 221 -9.42 -19.71 -9.83
CA ARG A 221 -10.33 -18.60 -9.48
C ARG A 221 -9.63 -17.25 -9.47
N PHE A 222 -8.40 -17.19 -8.96
CA PHE A 222 -7.66 -15.93 -8.95
C PHE A 222 -7.41 -15.42 -10.36
N LEU A 223 -6.97 -16.30 -11.28
CA LEU A 223 -6.56 -15.97 -12.63
C LEU A 223 -7.72 -15.80 -13.61
N GLN A 224 -8.91 -16.34 -13.30
CA GLN A 224 -10.12 -16.13 -14.12
C GLN A 224 -10.36 -14.65 -14.44
N SER A 225 -10.04 -13.77 -13.49
CA SER A 225 -10.08 -12.31 -13.67
C SER A 225 -8.81 -11.66 -13.12
N ALA A 226 -7.63 -11.99 -13.65
CA ALA A 226 -6.37 -11.34 -13.24
C ALA A 226 -5.53 -10.78 -14.39
N THR A 227 -4.90 -9.63 -14.12
CA THR A 227 -3.77 -9.14 -14.92
C THR A 227 -2.47 -9.70 -14.34
N VAL A 228 -1.72 -10.46 -15.14
CA VAL A 228 -0.40 -10.97 -14.78
C VAL A 228 0.68 -10.00 -15.28
N ILE A 229 1.48 -9.45 -14.36
CA ILE A 229 2.57 -8.52 -14.66
C ILE A 229 3.89 -9.18 -14.31
N GLN A 230 4.66 -9.54 -15.33
CA GLN A 230 6.01 -10.05 -15.16
C GLN A 230 7.00 -8.89 -15.09
N ILE A 231 7.84 -8.88 -14.06
CA ILE A 231 8.90 -7.91 -13.84
C ILE A 231 10.24 -8.65 -13.89
N THR A 232 11.11 -8.20 -14.77
CA THR A 232 12.49 -8.68 -14.89
C THR A 232 13.45 -7.53 -14.58
N GLY A 233 14.73 -7.84 -14.36
CA GLY A 233 15.74 -6.82 -14.14
C GLY A 233 16.61 -7.07 -12.92
N ARG A 234 17.51 -6.11 -12.65
CA ARG A 234 18.47 -6.17 -11.55
C ARG A 234 17.79 -5.86 -10.21
N SER A 235 18.36 -6.40 -9.13
CA SER A 235 17.87 -6.14 -7.78
C SER A 235 18.31 -4.75 -7.30
N TYR A 236 17.35 -3.91 -6.90
CA TYR A 236 17.63 -2.62 -6.24
C TYR A 236 18.43 -2.77 -4.94
N ARG A 237 18.23 -3.89 -4.22
CA ARG A 237 18.86 -4.14 -2.92
C ARG A 237 20.38 -4.30 -3.01
N LEU A 238 20.88 -4.79 -4.16
CA LEU A 238 22.32 -4.98 -4.38
C LEU A 238 23.03 -3.67 -4.74
N GLN A 239 22.31 -2.69 -5.30
CA GLN A 239 22.89 -1.41 -5.70
C GLN A 239 23.26 -0.54 -4.50
N GLY A 240 22.40 -0.50 -3.47
CA GLY A 240 22.68 0.22 -2.22
C GLY A 240 23.95 -0.27 -1.52
N GLN A 241 24.29 -1.55 -1.66
CA GLN A 241 25.52 -2.12 -1.09
C GLN A 241 26.78 -1.83 -1.93
N SER A 242 26.64 -1.60 -3.24
CA SER A 242 27.77 -1.23 -4.09
C SER A 242 28.16 0.25 -4.00
N ALA A 243 27.20 1.13 -3.69
CA ALA A 243 27.47 2.56 -3.49
C ALA A 243 28.23 2.86 -2.18
N ASP A 244 28.09 2.00 -1.17
CA ASP A 244 28.68 2.19 0.16
C ASP A 244 30.11 1.58 0.29
N LYS A 245 30.60 0.90 -0.75
CA LYS A 245 31.92 0.22 -0.75
C LYS A 245 33.01 0.97 -1.53
N SER A 246 32.75 2.17 -2.04
CA SER A 246 33.72 2.94 -2.84
C SER A 246 34.36 4.12 -2.09
N THR A 247 34.73 3.95 -0.82
CA THR A 247 35.65 4.90 -0.16
C THR A 247 36.59 4.20 0.84
N PRO A 248 37.77 3.72 0.42
CA PRO A 248 38.88 3.56 1.34
C PRO A 248 39.58 4.91 1.48
N SER A 249 39.37 5.58 2.62
CA SER A 249 40.20 6.67 3.10
C SER A 249 41.66 6.20 3.15
N LYS A 250 42.50 6.68 2.22
CA LYS A 250 43.95 6.59 2.35
C LYS A 250 44.39 7.63 3.38
N SER A 251 44.56 7.22 4.63
CA SER A 251 45.34 7.98 5.60
C SER A 251 46.80 7.99 5.12
N LYS A 252 47.27 9.13 4.63
CA LYS A 252 48.69 9.40 4.42
C LYS A 252 49.39 9.35 5.78
N SER A 253 50.32 8.42 5.92
CA SER A 253 51.35 8.44 6.96
C SER A 253 52.36 9.53 6.62
N ASP A 254 52.32 10.65 7.33
CA ASP A 254 53.39 11.64 7.29
C ASP A 254 54.61 11.07 8.02
N LYS A 255 55.66 10.81 7.24
CA LYS A 255 57.02 10.64 7.76
C LYS A 255 57.56 12.02 8.10
N ALA A 256 57.62 12.33 9.39
CA ALA A 256 58.44 13.44 9.88
C ALA A 256 59.93 13.05 9.76
N SER A 257 60.68 13.94 9.12
CA SER A 257 62.09 13.86 8.81
C SER A 257 62.96 13.96 10.07
N THR A 258 63.81 12.96 10.27
CA THR A 258 65.12 13.07 10.93
C THR A 258 66.07 13.83 10.02
N GLY A 259 66.80 14.82 10.56
CA GLY A 259 67.94 15.39 9.82
C GLY A 259 68.48 16.71 10.37
N LYS A 260 69.42 16.57 11.31
CA LYS A 260 70.60 17.41 11.61
C LYS A 260 70.42 18.90 11.91
#